data_AF-A0A2U3RMH7-F1
#
_entry.id   AF-A0A2U3RMH7-F1
#
_cell.length_a   1.000
_cell.length_b   1.000
_cell.length_c   1.000
_cell.angle_alpha   90.00
_cell.angle_beta   90.00
_cell.angle_gamma   90.00
#
_symmetry.space_group_name_H-M   'P 1'
#
loop_
_entity.id
_entity.type
_entity.pdbx_description
1 polymer ?
#
loop_
_entity_poly.entity_id
_entity_poly.type
_entity_poly.pdbx_seq_one_letter_code
_entity_poly.pdbx_strand_id
1 'polypeptide(L)'
;MRCYGILASIKKTNVIGALVDKLLLTISIFDCNVNTAIFNCWIEQDLIPKLHNNSVVVMDNATFHKSLHLKTMIEKDIHIWFNYRNNI
;
A
#
# COMPACT_ATOMS: atom_id res chain seq x y z
N MET A 1 -8.43 5.64 -9.70
CA MET A 1 -8.50 6.22 -11.05
C MET A 1 -7.87 5.22 -12.02
N ARG A 2 -8.61 4.68 -12.99
CA ARG A 2 -8.03 3.83 -14.06
C ARG A 2 -8.16 4.60 -15.37
N CYS A 3 -7.04 4.97 -15.97
CA CYS A 3 -6.98 5.56 -17.31
C CYS A 3 -6.58 4.46 -18.29
N TYR A 4 -7.43 4.16 -19.27
CA TYR A 4 -7.16 3.13 -20.27
C TYR A 4 -6.53 3.77 -21.51
N GLY A 5 -5.23 3.58 -21.71
CA GLY A 5 -4.58 3.87 -22.98
C GLY A 5 -4.81 2.73 -23.97
N ILE A 6 -5.37 3.03 -25.14
CA ILE A 6 -5.58 2.05 -26.22
C ILE A 6 -4.24 1.85 -26.95
N LEU A 7 -3.45 0.86 -26.52
CA LEU A 7 -2.44 0.22 -27.35
C LEU A 7 -2.25 -1.24 -26.90
N ALA A 8 -2.36 -2.17 -27.84
CA ALA A 8 -2.61 -3.59 -27.62
C ALA A 8 -1.43 -4.44 -27.07
N SER A 9 -0.41 -3.82 -26.44
CA SER A 9 0.74 -4.54 -25.86
C SER A 9 1.52 -3.75 -24.79
N ILE A 10 0.83 -2.90 -24.01
CA ILE A 10 1.47 -2.04 -23.00
C ILE A 10 1.96 -2.88 -21.81
N LYS A 11 3.28 -2.88 -21.56
CA LYS A 11 3.85 -3.26 -20.26
C LYS A 11 3.10 -2.49 -19.17
N LYS A 12 2.47 -3.20 -18.24
CA LYS A 12 1.76 -2.57 -17.12
C LYS A 12 2.76 -2.17 -16.06
N THR A 13 2.89 -0.87 -15.84
CA THR A 13 3.63 -0.33 -14.70
C THR A 13 2.63 -0.04 -13.58
N ASN A 14 2.86 -0.64 -12.42
CA ASN A 14 2.10 -0.40 -11.19
C ASN A 14 2.91 0.52 -10.28
N VAL A 15 2.21 1.37 -9.54
CA VAL A 15 2.82 2.32 -8.60
C VAL A 15 2.16 2.14 -7.25
N ILE A 16 2.98 2.09 -6.20
CA ILE A 16 2.52 2.16 -4.81
C ILE A 16 3.15 3.40 -4.20
N GLY A 17 2.36 4.18 -3.45
CA GLY A 17 2.87 5.36 -2.78
C GLY A 17 2.04 5.70 -1.55
N ALA A 18 2.64 6.47 -0.64
CA ALA A 18 2.00 6.96 0.57
C ALA A 18 2.08 8.48 0.66
N LEU A 19 1.02 9.09 1.17
CA LEU A 19 0.93 10.51 1.44
C LEU A 19 0.84 10.75 2.95
N VAL A 20 1.55 11.77 3.44
CA VAL A 20 1.43 12.31 4.80
C VAL A 20 1.29 13.82 4.67
N ASP A 21 0.25 14.41 5.27
CA ASP A 21 -0.03 15.86 5.20
C ASP A 21 -0.02 16.43 3.77
N LYS A 22 -0.57 15.67 2.82
CA LYS A 22 -0.62 15.98 1.36
C LYS A 22 0.75 15.98 0.66
N LEU A 23 1.81 15.57 1.35
CA LEU A 23 3.15 15.38 0.79
C LEU A 23 3.38 13.91 0.48
N LEU A 24 4.07 13.64 -0.63
CA LEU A 24 4.46 12.28 -1.03
C LEU A 24 5.62 11.81 -0.15
N LEU A 25 5.33 10.88 0.75
CA LEU A 25 6.33 10.30 1.66
C LEU A 25 7.22 9.31 0.93
N THR A 26 6.63 8.44 0.12
CA THR A 26 7.36 7.46 -0.68
C THR A 26 6.57 7.02 -1.89
N ILE A 27 7.30 6.56 -2.91
CA ILE A 27 6.77 6.01 -4.17
C ILE A 27 7.66 4.87 -4.64
N SER A 28 7.04 3.79 -5.12
CA SER A 28 7.71 2.64 -5.71
C SER A 28 7.03 2.24 -7.00
N ILE A 29 7.83 1.95 -8.02
CA ILE A 29 7.39 1.65 -9.38
C ILE A 29 7.71 0.18 -9.67
N PHE A 30 6.73 -0.56 -10.18
CA PHE A 30 6.82 -2.00 -10.43
C PHE A 30 6.38 -2.31 -11.87
N ASP A 31 7.25 -2.93 -12.65
CA ASP A 31 6.91 -3.44 -14.00
C ASP A 31 6.26 -4.84 -13.97
N CYS A 32 5.70 -5.21 -12.82
CA CYS A 32 5.00 -6.46 -12.58
C CYS A 32 3.69 -6.21 -11.81
N ASN A 33 2.81 -7.21 -11.80
CA ASN A 33 1.59 -7.14 -10.98
C ASN A 33 1.95 -7.13 -9.49
N VAL A 34 1.50 -6.11 -8.78
CA VAL A 34 1.63 -6.04 -7.31
C VAL A 34 0.73 -7.11 -6.70
N ASN A 35 1.33 -8.03 -5.96
CA ASN A 35 0.65 -9.04 -5.17
C ASN A 35 0.91 -8.79 -3.67
N THR A 36 0.33 -9.63 -2.80
CA THR A 36 0.49 -9.52 -1.34
C THR A 36 1.95 -9.50 -0.90
N ALA A 37 2.83 -10.30 -1.51
CA ALA A 37 4.24 -10.36 -1.11
C ALA A 37 4.99 -9.06 -1.43
N ILE A 38 4.78 -8.52 -2.64
CA ILE A 38 5.37 -7.25 -3.06
C ILE A 38 4.85 -6.12 -2.17
N PHE A 39 3.55 -6.12 -1.88
CA PHE A 39 2.93 -5.12 -1.04
C PHE A 39 3.46 -5.17 0.40
N ASN A 40 3.54 -6.36 1.02
CA ASN A 40 4.12 -6.53 2.36
C ASN A 40 5.57 -6.06 2.42
N CYS A 41 6.38 -6.45 1.43
CA CYS A 41 7.77 -6.03 1.31
C CYS A 41 7.90 -4.51 1.26
N TRP A 42 7.06 -3.83 0.47
CA TRP A 42 7.05 -2.37 0.41
C TRP A 42 6.61 -1.73 1.74
N ILE A 43 5.60 -2.28 2.42
CA ILE A 43 5.19 -1.79 3.74
C ILE A 43 6.36 -1.89 4.75
N GLU A 44 7.01 -3.05 4.81
CA GLU A 44 8.12 -3.36 5.72
C GLU A 44 9.36 -2.51 5.49
N GLN A 45 9.82 -2.49 4.25
CA GLN A 45 11.16 -2.01 3.92
C GLN A 45 11.17 -0.52 3.56
N ASP A 46 10.02 0.00 3.13
CA ASP A 46 9.93 1.36 2.59
C ASP A 46 9.01 2.25 3.42
N LEU A 47 7.77 1.84 3.66
CA LEU A 47 6.79 2.70 4.34
C LEU A 47 7.07 2.84 5.84
N ILE A 48 7.08 1.73 6.58
CA ILE A 48 7.19 1.72 8.05
C ILE A 48 8.40 2.49 8.56
N PRO A 49 9.62 2.32 8.00
CA PRO A 49 10.81 3.05 8.46
C PRO A 49 10.71 4.58 8.29
N LYS A 50 9.79 5.07 7.45
CA LYS A 50 9.58 6.49 7.18
C LYS A 50 8.41 7.10 7.95
N LEU A 51 7.60 6.27 8.61
CA LEU A 51 6.47 6.75 9.41
C LEU A 51 6.95 7.22 10.79
N HIS A 52 6.32 8.25 11.31
CA HIS A 52 6.48 8.61 12.71
C HIS A 52 5.76 7.59 13.60
N ASN A 53 6.23 7.44 14.84
CA ASN A 53 5.54 6.62 15.84
C ASN A 53 4.07 7.03 15.95
N ASN A 54 3.18 6.04 16.14
CA ASN A 54 1.73 6.23 16.25
C ASN A 54 1.04 6.80 15.00
N SER A 55 1.66 6.67 13.82
CA SER A 55 1.00 7.01 12.54
C SER A 55 -0.18 6.08 12.25
N VAL A 56 -1.24 6.62 11.62
CA VAL A 56 -2.37 5.84 11.11
C VAL A 56 -2.26 5.73 9.60
N VAL A 57 -2.16 4.50 9.08
CA VAL A 57 -2.17 4.25 7.63
C VAL A 57 -3.57 3.88 7.17
N VAL A 58 -4.09 4.63 6.19
CA VAL A 58 -5.40 4.41 5.58
C VAL A 58 -5.22 3.95 4.14
N MET A 59 -5.91 2.88 3.75
CA MET A 59 -5.82 2.26 2.42
C MET A 59 -7.20 1.80 1.96
N ASP A 60 -7.35 1.46 0.68
CA ASP A 60 -8.61 0.89 0.17
C ASP A 60 -8.76 -0.59 0.56
N ASN A 61 -9.97 -1.13 0.40
CA ASN A 61 -10.35 -2.48 0.83
C ASN A 61 -9.97 -3.56 -0.22
N ALA A 62 -8.73 -3.54 -0.73
CA ALA A 62 -8.27 -4.57 -1.66
C ALA A 62 -7.95 -5.88 -0.92
N THR A 63 -8.20 -7.01 -1.56
CA THR A 63 -8.07 -8.34 -0.94
C THR A 63 -6.64 -8.64 -0.49
N PHE A 64 -5.63 -8.15 -1.20
CA PHE A 64 -4.22 -8.35 -0.87
C PHE A 64 -3.70 -7.44 0.27
N HIS A 65 -4.49 -6.47 0.73
CA HIS A 65 -4.16 -5.66 1.93
C HIS A 65 -4.47 -6.38 3.25
N LYS A 66 -5.17 -7.53 3.20
CA LYS A 66 -5.66 -8.25 4.39
C LYS A 66 -4.76 -9.39 4.86
N SER A 67 -3.45 -9.34 4.56
CA SER A 67 -2.56 -10.44 4.92
C SER A 67 -2.40 -10.53 6.44
N LEU A 68 -2.38 -11.76 6.98
CA LEU A 68 -2.16 -12.00 8.41
C LEU A 68 -0.84 -11.36 8.89
N HIS A 69 0.17 -11.42 8.03
CA HIS A 69 1.49 -10.83 8.26
C HIS A 69 1.42 -9.31 8.48
N LEU A 70 0.69 -8.58 7.64
CA LEU A 70 0.47 -7.14 7.85
C LEU A 70 -0.22 -6.88 9.18
N LYS A 71 -1.23 -7.68 9.53
CA LYS A 71 -1.94 -7.52 10.81
C LYS A 71 -0.99 -7.65 12.00
N THR A 72 -0.13 -8.66 12.00
CA THR A 72 0.85 -8.88 13.08
C THR A 72 1.88 -7.75 13.18
N MET A 73 2.32 -7.21 12.04
CA MET A 73 3.24 -6.08 12.01
C MET A 73 2.67 -4.80 12.60
N ILE A 74 1.39 -4.52 12.29
CA ILE A 74 0.66 -3.37 12.81
C ILE A 74 0.56 -3.43 14.33
N GLU A 75 0.16 -4.58 14.87
CA GLU A 75 -0.03 -4.73 16.31
C GLU A 75 1.27 -4.53 17.10
N LYS A 76 2.43 -4.72 16.45
CA LYS A 76 3.74 -4.68 17.09
C LYS A 76 4.43 -3.32 17.02
N ASP A 77 4.38 -2.64 15.86
CA ASP A 77 5.30 -1.52 15.59
C ASP A 77 4.61 -0.15 15.42
N ILE A 78 3.35 -0.09 14.94
CA ILE A 78 2.68 1.18 14.59
C ILE A 78 1.15 1.01 14.73
N HIS A 79 0.45 1.97 15.37
CA HIS A 79 -1.02 2.04 15.40
C HIS A 79 -1.66 2.34 14.02
N ILE A 80 -1.41 1.48 13.04
CA ILE A 80 -2.02 1.52 11.71
C ILE A 80 -3.46 1.03 11.84
N TRP A 81 -4.41 1.96 11.78
CA TRP A 81 -5.82 1.61 11.71
C TRP A 81 -6.28 1.51 10.25
N PHE A 82 -6.33 0.29 9.73
CA PHE A 82 -6.96 0.06 8.43
C PHE A 82 -8.48 0.19 8.55
N ASN A 83 -9.00 1.33 8.13
CA ASN A 83 -10.43 1.50 7.90
C ASN A 83 -10.81 0.74 6.62
N TYR A 84 -11.01 -0.57 6.75
CA TYR A 84 -11.85 -1.28 5.81
C TYR A 84 -13.26 -0.69 6.00
N ARG A 85 -13.71 0.20 5.12
CA ARG A 85 -15.14 0.54 5.09
C ARG A 85 -15.90 -0.78 4.94
N ASN A 86 -16.50 -1.22 6.04
CA ASN A 86 -17.50 -2.26 6.05
C ASN A 86 -18.64 -1.74 5.17
N ASN A 87 -18.75 -2.30 3.96
CA ASN A 87 -19.99 -2.24 3.22
C ASN A 87 -20.97 -3.12 4.00
N ILE A 88 -21.82 -2.48 4.81
CA ILE A 88 -23.22 -2.88 4.90
C ILE A 88 -23.88 -2.71 3.53
#